data_AF-A0A3D3JX16-F1
#
_entry.id   AF-A0A3D3JX16-F1
#
_cell.length_a   1.000
_cell.length_b   1.000
_cell.length_c   1.000
_cell.angle_alpha   90.00
_cell.angle_beta   90.00
_cell.angle_gamma   90.00
#
_symmetry.space_group_name_H-M   'P 1'
#
loop_
_entity.id
_entity.type
_entity.pdbx_description
1 polymer ?
#
loop_
_entity_poly.entity_id
_entity_poly.type
_entity_poly.pdbx_seq_one_letter_code
_entity_poly.pdbx_strand_id
1 'polypeptide(L)'
;MSQLFAILAVLILLAIGVTVALYEFLGWKGLALAFVLNLAAIWFGIILIGKAIKTLIAGPFKAKGRVLENASIETNSIVAASVPEYPRDSNDYDDEDIVGYDRIDQADFENRRWYTLDVTVRPAASEGGECTAFQHWEPTELELVHIDKSPISFDDDEYGACRIHNTAMWVNGAFRSDDDLGSAPDGNAEDDDDEFDDGELFGKVTGEQRLRLLIGVLPNADTLKFAYCFEQFGRVDVPR
;
A
#
# COMPACT_ATOMS: atom_id res chain seq x y z
N MET A 1 17.39 -6.82 -18.83
CA MET A 1 18.45 -7.58 -18.13
C MET A 1 19.85 -7.35 -18.70
N SER A 2 20.06 -7.38 -20.03
CA SER A 2 21.38 -7.18 -20.67
C SER A 2 22.08 -5.84 -20.34
N GLN A 3 21.34 -4.73 -20.26
CA GLN A 3 21.92 -3.41 -19.96
C GLN A 3 22.50 -3.30 -18.55
N LEU A 4 21.89 -3.96 -17.56
CA LEU A 4 22.35 -3.90 -16.16
C LEU A 4 23.68 -4.65 -16.00
N PHE A 5 23.82 -5.79 -16.67
CA PHE A 5 25.09 -6.52 -16.75
C PHE A 5 26.19 -5.71 -17.44
N ALA A 6 25.87 -4.99 -18.52
CA ALA A 6 26.84 -4.13 -19.21
C ALA A 6 27.33 -2.99 -18.31
N ILE A 7 26.42 -2.31 -17.59
CA ILE A 7 26.78 -1.24 -16.64
C ILE A 7 27.66 -1.79 -15.51
N LEU A 8 27.28 -2.92 -14.92
CA LEU A 8 28.05 -3.57 -13.87
C LEU A 8 29.46 -3.94 -14.35
N ALA A 9 29.59 -4.50 -15.55
CA ALA A 9 30.88 -4.83 -16.15
C ALA A 9 31.77 -3.58 -16.34
N VAL A 10 31.19 -2.47 -16.81
CA VAL A 10 31.91 -1.20 -16.96
C VAL A 10 32.39 -0.66 -15.61
N LEU A 11 31.55 -0.71 -14.58
CA LEU A 11 31.92 -0.26 -13.22
C LEU A 11 33.05 -1.12 -12.63
N ILE A 12 33.02 -2.44 -12.82
CA ILE A 12 34.08 -3.35 -12.39
C ILE A 12 35.38 -3.03 -13.12
N LEU A 13 35.34 -2.82 -14.45
CA LEU A 13 36.53 -2.46 -15.23
C LEU A 13 37.13 -1.12 -14.79
N LEU A 14 36.29 -0.12 -14.48
CA LEU A 14 36.74 1.15 -13.91
C LEU A 14 37.40 0.98 -12.54
N ALA A 15 36.81 0.18 -11.66
CA ALA A 15 37.37 -0.13 -10.34
C ALA A 15 38.76 -0.79 -10.44
N ILE A 16 38.92 -1.74 -11.37
CA ILE A 16 40.21 -2.38 -11.66
C ILE A 16 41.21 -1.33 -12.20
N GLY A 17 40.80 -0.51 -13.17
CA GLY A 17 41.66 0.52 -13.76
C GLY A 17 42.17 1.53 -12.72
N VAL A 18 41.29 2.00 -11.84
CA VAL A 18 41.65 2.90 -10.72
C VAL A 18 42.63 2.22 -9.75
N THR A 19 42.41 0.94 -9.45
CA THR A 19 43.28 0.17 -8.56
C THR A 19 44.69 0.01 -9.14
N VAL A 20 44.80 -0.34 -10.42
CA VAL A 20 46.09 -0.45 -11.14
C VAL A 20 46.80 0.90 -11.17
N ALA A 21 46.09 1.98 -11.51
CA ALA A 21 46.67 3.32 -11.53
C ALA A 21 47.20 3.72 -10.15
N LEU A 22 46.41 3.53 -9.08
CA LEU A 22 46.86 3.85 -7.72
C LEU A 22 48.08 3.03 -7.29
N TYR A 23 48.17 1.76 -7.71
CA TYR A 23 49.35 0.94 -7.45
C TYR A 23 50.60 1.46 -8.18
N GLU A 24 50.48 1.84 -9.45
CA GLU A 24 51.62 2.39 -10.22
C GLU A 24 52.15 3.69 -9.60
N PHE A 25 51.27 4.58 -9.11
CA PHE A 25 51.68 5.87 -8.54
C PHE A 25 52.11 5.83 -7.06
N LEU A 26 51.50 4.96 -6.25
CA LEU A 26 51.67 4.94 -4.78
C LEU A 26 52.24 3.62 -4.25
N GLY A 27 52.50 2.65 -5.12
CA GLY A 27 52.93 1.30 -4.76
C GLY A 27 51.91 0.59 -3.86
N TRP A 28 52.40 -0.15 -2.86
CA TRP A 28 51.55 -0.92 -1.94
C TRP A 28 50.58 -0.05 -1.12
N LYS A 29 50.92 1.21 -0.82
CA LYS A 29 50.00 2.14 -0.14
C LYS A 29 48.79 2.48 -1.02
N GLY A 30 49.00 2.50 -2.34
CA GLY A 30 47.94 2.64 -3.32
C GLY A 30 46.90 1.53 -3.25
N LEU A 31 47.31 0.29 -2.96
CA LEU A 31 46.38 -0.84 -2.80
C LEU A 31 45.48 -0.67 -1.57
N ALA A 32 46.05 -0.25 -0.44
CA ALA A 32 45.27 0.02 0.77
C ALA A 32 44.25 1.15 0.53
N LEU A 33 44.67 2.22 -0.14
CA LEU A 33 43.77 3.32 -0.52
C LEU A 33 42.68 2.86 -1.50
N ALA A 34 43.05 2.10 -2.53
CA ALA A 34 42.11 1.56 -3.51
C ALA A 34 41.07 0.66 -2.86
N PHE A 35 41.46 -0.17 -1.90
CA PHE A 35 40.54 -1.02 -1.15
C PHE A 35 39.49 -0.18 -0.39
N VAL A 36 39.92 0.84 0.35
CA VAL A 36 39.02 1.74 1.07
C VAL A 36 38.09 2.48 0.11
N LEU A 37 38.60 2.98 -1.02
CA LEU A 37 37.79 3.67 -2.03
C LEU A 37 36.75 2.74 -2.67
N ASN A 38 37.11 1.49 -2.97
CA ASN A 38 36.17 0.51 -3.50
C ASN A 38 35.09 0.16 -2.48
N LEU A 39 35.43 -0.03 -1.21
CA LEU A 39 34.43 -0.25 -0.15
C LEU A 39 33.49 0.95 -0.01
N ALA A 40 34.03 2.17 0.00
CA ALA A 40 33.23 3.39 0.04
C ALA A 40 32.30 3.51 -1.18
N ALA A 41 32.80 3.17 -2.38
CA ALA A 41 32.02 3.18 -3.61
C ALA A 41 30.89 2.13 -3.60
N ILE A 42 31.16 0.91 -3.11
CA ILE A 42 30.15 -0.14 -2.97
C ILE A 42 29.08 0.30 -1.98
N TRP A 43 29.48 0.79 -0.80
CA TRP A 43 28.55 1.26 0.23
C TRP A 43 27.67 2.41 -0.29
N PHE A 44 28.26 3.39 -0.96
CA PHE A 44 27.53 4.49 -1.59
C PHE A 44 26.62 4.00 -2.72
N GLY A 45 27.08 3.02 -3.50
CA GLY A 45 26.29 2.37 -4.54
C GLY A 45 25.03 1.70 -3.99
N ILE A 46 25.14 0.97 -2.88
CA ILE A 46 24.00 0.35 -2.18
C ILE A 46 22.98 1.42 -1.76
N ILE A 47 23.45 2.53 -1.19
CA ILE A 47 22.58 3.64 -0.76
C ILE A 47 21.84 4.25 -1.96
N LEU A 48 22.55 4.51 -3.07
CA LEU A 48 21.95 5.08 -4.27
C LEU A 48 20.95 4.13 -4.92
N ILE A 49 21.29 2.84 -5.04
CA ILE A 49 20.41 1.81 -5.59
C ILE A 49 19.16 1.68 -4.72
N GLY A 50 19.30 1.64 -3.40
CA GLY A 50 18.16 1.60 -2.48
C GLY A 50 17.21 2.79 -2.68
N LYS A 51 17.74 4.00 -2.82
CA LYS A 51 16.93 5.20 -3.13
C LYS A 51 16.25 5.14 -4.50
N ALA A 52 16.97 4.66 -5.53
CA ALA A 52 16.44 4.53 -6.88
C ALA A 52 15.32 3.49 -6.96
N ILE A 53 15.49 2.33 -6.33
CA ILE A 53 14.47 1.28 -6.24
C ILE A 53 13.23 1.81 -5.52
N LYS A 54 13.41 2.46 -4.35
CA LYS A 54 12.28 3.09 -3.63
C LYS A 54 11.53 4.07 -4.52
N THR A 55 12.24 4.90 -5.28
CA THR A 55 11.59 5.89 -6.17
C THR A 55 10.86 5.21 -7.34
N LEU A 56 11.45 4.17 -7.92
CA LEU A 56 10.87 3.44 -9.05
C LEU A 56 9.61 2.67 -8.64
N ILE A 57 9.62 2.02 -7.47
CA ILE A 57 8.46 1.33 -6.92
C ILE A 57 7.40 2.34 -6.47
N ALA A 58 7.80 3.46 -5.85
CA ALA A 58 6.88 4.52 -5.42
C ALA A 58 6.07 5.14 -6.56
N GLY A 59 6.66 5.24 -7.75
CA GLY A 59 6.08 5.96 -8.88
C GLY A 59 4.66 5.52 -9.24
N PRO A 60 4.44 4.23 -9.56
CA PRO A 60 3.11 3.69 -9.85
C PRO A 60 2.11 3.91 -8.71
N PHE A 61 2.49 3.66 -7.45
CA PHE A 61 1.59 3.83 -6.31
C PHE A 61 1.26 5.31 -6.04
N LYS A 62 2.20 6.23 -6.23
CA LYS A 62 1.90 7.68 -6.19
C LYS A 62 0.94 8.07 -7.29
N ALA A 63 1.12 7.52 -8.49
CA ALA A 63 0.22 7.77 -9.61
C ALA A 63 -1.18 7.17 -9.36
N LYS A 64 -1.28 5.98 -8.73
CA LYS A 64 -2.54 5.38 -8.28
C LYS A 64 -3.20 6.24 -7.20
N GLY A 65 -2.44 6.62 -6.17
CA GLY A 65 -2.90 7.44 -5.04
C GLY A 65 -3.52 8.78 -5.46
N ARG A 66 -2.92 9.42 -6.47
CA ARG A 66 -3.36 10.72 -7.01
C ARG A 66 -4.81 10.78 -7.46
N VAL A 67 -5.46 9.66 -7.74
CA VAL A 67 -6.89 9.63 -8.07
C VAL A 67 -7.77 10.17 -6.93
N LEU A 68 -7.31 10.06 -5.68
CA LEU A 68 -7.96 10.62 -4.50
C LEU A 68 -7.23 11.84 -3.93
N GLU A 69 -6.32 12.44 -4.70
CA GLU A 69 -5.67 13.70 -4.32
C GLU A 69 -6.75 14.78 -4.14
N ASN A 70 -6.76 15.43 -2.98
CA ASN A 70 -7.78 16.41 -2.59
C ASN A 70 -9.23 15.87 -2.59
N ALA A 71 -9.43 14.55 -2.52
CA ALA A 71 -10.76 13.98 -2.38
C ALA A 71 -11.45 14.53 -1.11
N SER A 72 -12.75 14.74 -1.22
CA SER A 72 -13.58 15.14 -0.08
C SER A 72 -14.32 13.93 0.47
N ILE A 73 -14.59 13.97 1.78
CA ILE A 73 -15.40 12.96 2.44
C ILE A 73 -16.60 13.60 3.09
N GLU A 74 -17.71 12.88 3.10
CA GLU A 74 -18.91 13.21 3.86
C GLU A 74 -19.23 12.04 4.78
N THR A 75 -19.16 12.28 6.09
CA THR A 75 -19.52 11.25 7.08
C THR A 75 -21.04 11.24 7.22
N ASN A 76 -21.69 10.17 6.74
CA ASN A 76 -23.13 10.01 6.79
C ASN A 76 -23.57 9.54 8.19
N SER A 77 -22.84 8.60 8.77
CA SER A 77 -23.09 8.13 10.15
C SER A 77 -21.89 7.40 10.74
N ILE A 78 -21.78 7.43 12.07
CA ILE A 78 -20.87 6.58 12.82
C ILE A 78 -21.62 5.97 14.01
N VAL A 79 -21.62 4.64 14.09
CA VAL A 79 -22.39 3.89 15.08
C VAL A 79 -21.49 2.86 15.73
N ALA A 80 -21.54 2.73 17.05
CA ALA A 80 -20.81 1.68 17.76
C ALA A 80 -21.25 0.30 17.27
N ALA A 81 -20.28 -0.60 17.09
CA ALA A 81 -20.48 -1.96 16.60
C ALA A 81 -19.96 -2.98 17.61
N SER A 82 -20.46 -4.22 17.54
CA SER A 82 -19.82 -5.32 18.26
C SER A 82 -18.45 -5.63 17.67
N VAL A 83 -17.57 -6.17 18.51
CA VAL A 83 -16.31 -6.76 18.07
C VAL A 83 -16.61 -7.85 17.03
N PRO A 84 -16.03 -7.81 15.82
CA PRO A 84 -16.21 -8.86 14.83
C PRO A 84 -15.53 -10.16 15.29
N GLU A 85 -15.89 -11.28 14.65
CA GLU A 85 -15.17 -12.53 14.91
C GLU A 85 -13.70 -12.35 14.51
N TYR A 86 -12.80 -12.70 15.42
CA TYR A 86 -11.38 -12.69 15.12
C TYR A 86 -11.12 -13.68 13.97
N PRO A 87 -10.45 -13.26 12.88
CA PRO A 87 -10.12 -14.17 11.79
C PRO A 87 -9.39 -15.38 12.37
N ARG A 88 -10.02 -16.56 12.33
CA ARG A 88 -9.34 -17.76 12.79
C ARG A 88 -8.25 -18.04 11.76
N ASP A 89 -6.99 -17.94 12.19
CA ASP A 89 -5.86 -18.52 11.46
C ASP A 89 -6.27 -19.98 11.19
N SER A 90 -6.66 -20.29 9.95
CA SER A 90 -6.85 -21.67 9.53
C SER A 90 -5.45 -22.25 9.43
N ASN A 91 -4.89 -22.65 10.58
CA ASN A 91 -3.57 -23.26 10.76
C ASN A 91 -3.42 -24.61 10.03
N ASP A 92 -4.24 -24.91 9.03
CA ASP A 92 -4.17 -26.13 8.22
C ASP A 92 -3.18 -26.00 7.04
N TYR A 93 -2.51 -24.86 6.90
CA TYR A 93 -1.38 -24.71 5.98
C TYR A 93 -0.07 -24.71 6.78
N ASP A 94 0.57 -25.88 6.83
CA ASP A 94 1.98 -26.10 7.26
C ASP A 94 2.96 -25.43 6.27
N ASP A 95 2.69 -24.18 5.88
CA ASP A 95 3.53 -23.44 4.94
C ASP A 95 4.38 -22.45 5.75
N GLU A 96 5.60 -22.90 6.10
CA GLU A 96 6.64 -22.09 6.76
C GLU A 96 7.07 -20.86 5.90
N ASP A 97 6.53 -20.72 4.69
CA ASP A 97 6.81 -19.65 3.74
C ASP A 97 5.76 -18.52 3.72
N ILE A 98 4.74 -18.50 4.61
CA ILE A 98 3.88 -17.31 4.78
C ILE A 98 4.66 -16.23 5.54
N VAL A 99 5.41 -15.45 4.77
CA VAL A 99 6.24 -14.34 5.24
C VAL A 99 5.35 -13.21 5.78
N GLY A 100 4.99 -13.28 7.06
CA GLY A 100 4.85 -12.11 7.95
C GLY A 100 3.79 -11.05 7.63
N TYR A 101 2.75 -11.33 6.84
CA TYR A 101 1.63 -10.40 6.68
C TYR A 101 0.55 -10.70 7.74
N ASP A 102 0.32 -9.72 8.61
CA ASP A 102 -0.91 -9.57 9.42
C ASP A 102 -1.19 -10.54 10.56
N ARG A 103 -0.18 -11.01 11.30
CA ARG A 103 -0.48 -11.48 12.68
C ARG A 103 -0.78 -10.29 13.57
N ILE A 104 -2.05 -9.90 13.59
CA ILE A 104 -2.60 -8.99 14.59
C ILE A 104 -2.33 -9.63 15.94
N ASP A 105 -1.74 -8.88 16.87
CA ASP A 105 -1.78 -9.31 18.25
C ASP A 105 -3.25 -9.33 18.67
N GLN A 106 -3.77 -10.50 19.05
CA GLN A 106 -5.14 -10.64 19.54
C GLN A 106 -5.45 -9.58 20.62
N ALA A 107 -4.47 -9.23 21.47
CA ALA A 107 -4.64 -8.18 22.46
C ALA A 107 -4.89 -6.80 21.84
N ASP A 108 -4.24 -6.44 20.73
CA ASP A 108 -4.49 -5.21 19.99
C ASP A 108 -5.90 -5.20 19.38
N PHE A 109 -6.33 -6.33 18.80
CA PHE A 109 -7.67 -6.47 18.23
C PHE A 109 -8.78 -6.28 19.28
N GLU A 110 -8.63 -6.92 20.45
CA GLU A 110 -9.58 -6.86 21.55
C GLU A 110 -9.61 -5.49 22.25
N ASN A 111 -8.50 -4.74 22.21
CA ASN A 111 -8.40 -3.41 22.82
C ASN A 111 -9.00 -2.28 21.96
N ARG A 112 -9.44 -2.57 20.73
CA ARG A 112 -10.03 -1.58 19.82
C ARG A 112 -11.50 -1.33 20.10
N ARG A 113 -11.93 -0.09 19.87
CA ARG A 113 -13.33 0.31 19.87
C ARG A 113 -13.88 0.17 18.46
N TRP A 114 -14.97 -0.56 18.31
CA TRP A 114 -15.50 -0.94 17.01
C TRP A 114 -16.68 -0.04 16.60
N TYR A 115 -16.66 0.38 15.33
CA TYR A 115 -17.69 1.25 14.76
C TYR A 115 -18.05 0.80 13.34
N THR A 116 -19.32 0.96 12.98
CA THR A 116 -19.76 1.03 11.59
C THR A 116 -19.73 2.48 11.14
N LEU A 117 -18.89 2.78 10.16
CA LEU A 117 -18.73 4.09 9.53
C LEU A 117 -19.39 4.08 8.15
N ASP A 118 -20.40 4.92 7.94
CA ASP A 118 -21.00 5.18 6.63
C ASP A 118 -20.45 6.51 6.11
N VAL A 119 -19.78 6.46 4.98
CA VAL A 119 -19.04 7.60 4.42
C VAL A 119 -19.23 7.67 2.91
N THR A 120 -19.31 8.88 2.37
CA THR A 120 -19.26 9.12 0.94
C THR A 120 -17.90 9.73 0.59
N VAL A 121 -17.16 9.09 -0.31
CA VAL A 121 -15.88 9.56 -0.83
C VAL A 121 -16.09 10.16 -2.21
N ARG A 122 -15.62 11.40 -2.40
CA ARG A 122 -15.72 12.13 -3.67
C ARG A 122 -14.33 12.51 -4.16
N PRO A 123 -13.80 11.83 -5.18
CA PRO A 123 -12.59 12.28 -5.87
C PRO A 123 -12.73 13.75 -6.28
N ALA A 124 -11.65 14.52 -6.20
CA ALA A 124 -11.66 15.88 -6.68
C ALA A 124 -11.97 15.89 -8.19
N ALA A 125 -12.79 16.83 -8.65
CA ALA A 125 -12.96 17.03 -10.09
C ALA A 125 -11.57 17.37 -10.67
N SER A 126 -11.16 16.66 -11.72
CA SER A 126 -9.92 16.98 -12.43
C SER A 126 -10.07 18.33 -13.11
N GLU A 127 -9.74 19.41 -12.40
CA GLU A 127 -9.73 20.77 -12.96
C GLU A 127 -8.74 20.80 -14.14
N GLY A 128 -9.27 20.95 -15.35
CA GLY A 128 -8.46 21.06 -16.58
C GLY A 128 -8.54 19.86 -17.53
N GLY A 129 -9.27 18.79 -17.20
CA GLY A 129 -9.51 17.69 -18.14
C GLY A 129 -8.26 16.88 -18.53
N GLU A 130 -7.13 17.09 -17.85
CA GLU A 130 -5.98 16.19 -17.98
C GLU A 130 -6.37 14.82 -17.42
N CYS A 131 -6.46 13.83 -18.30
CA CYS A 131 -6.61 12.44 -17.88
C CYS A 131 -5.36 12.03 -17.10
N THR A 132 -5.49 11.91 -15.78
CA THR A 132 -4.52 11.19 -14.98
C THR A 132 -4.44 9.76 -15.49
N ALA A 133 -3.23 9.17 -15.51
CA ALA A 133 -3.02 7.80 -16.00
C ALA A 133 -3.88 6.76 -15.27
N PHE A 134 -4.34 7.08 -14.07
CA PHE A 134 -5.29 6.31 -13.27
C PHE A 134 -6.56 7.12 -13.05
N GLN A 135 -7.71 6.53 -13.40
CA GLN A 135 -9.04 7.09 -13.13
C GLN A 135 -9.82 6.25 -12.11
N HIS A 136 -9.26 5.09 -11.75
CA HIS A 136 -9.89 4.13 -10.87
C HIS A 136 -9.20 4.07 -9.52
N TRP A 137 -9.95 3.69 -8.49
CA TRP A 137 -9.45 3.40 -7.16
C TRP A 137 -10.12 2.16 -6.57
N GLU A 138 -9.55 1.63 -5.50
CA GLU A 138 -10.03 0.41 -4.84
C GLU A 138 -10.41 0.71 -3.39
N PRO A 139 -11.69 0.56 -2.99
CA PRO A 139 -12.12 0.87 -1.63
C PRO A 139 -11.48 -0.02 -0.56
N THR A 140 -11.03 -1.21 -0.93
CA THR A 140 -10.33 -2.16 -0.05
C THR A 140 -8.91 -1.73 0.29
N GLU A 141 -8.28 -0.87 -0.54
CA GLU A 141 -6.97 -0.29 -0.27
C GLU A 141 -7.04 1.03 0.52
N LEU A 142 -8.24 1.47 0.93
CA LEU A 142 -8.36 2.60 1.84
C LEU A 142 -7.82 2.24 3.22
N GLU A 143 -7.15 3.20 3.82
CA GLU A 143 -6.73 3.13 5.21
C GLU A 143 -7.30 4.31 6.00
N LEU A 144 -7.41 4.11 7.31
CA LEU A 144 -7.68 5.18 8.27
C LEU A 144 -6.49 5.33 9.19
N VAL A 145 -5.89 6.51 9.19
CA VAL A 145 -4.69 6.81 9.96
C VAL A 145 -4.97 7.92 10.98
N HIS A 146 -4.14 8.01 12.01
CA HIS A 146 -4.20 9.11 12.97
C HIS A 146 -4.05 10.45 12.24
N ILE A 147 -4.77 11.49 12.69
CA ILE A 147 -4.74 12.81 12.04
C ILE A 147 -3.33 13.40 11.89
N ASP A 148 -2.47 13.13 12.87
CA ASP A 148 -1.07 13.61 12.91
C ASP A 148 -0.08 12.69 12.16
N LYS A 149 -0.51 11.52 11.66
CA LYS A 149 0.38 10.61 10.91
C LYS A 149 0.78 11.29 9.60
N SER A 150 2.07 11.39 9.31
CA SER A 150 2.56 11.88 8.01
C SER A 150 2.07 10.96 6.88
N PRO A 151 2.06 11.44 5.61
CA PRO A 151 1.81 10.58 4.45
C PRO A 151 2.68 9.31 4.50
N ILE A 152 2.07 8.18 4.14
CA ILE A 152 2.67 6.85 4.27
C ILE A 152 4.03 6.83 3.55
N SER A 153 5.06 6.37 4.24
CA SER A 153 6.33 6.03 3.64
C SER A 153 6.50 4.52 3.59
N PHE A 154 7.29 4.01 2.64
CA PHE A 154 7.58 2.56 2.54
C PHE A 154 8.30 1.98 3.76
N ASP A 155 8.78 2.84 4.66
CA ASP A 155 9.52 2.43 5.85
C ASP A 155 8.64 2.41 7.10
N ASP A 156 7.35 2.79 7.01
CA ASP A 156 6.43 2.76 8.15
C ASP A 156 5.80 1.37 8.30
N ASP A 157 6.38 0.57 9.21
CA ASP A 157 5.82 -0.71 9.68
C ASP A 157 4.77 -0.53 10.79
N GLU A 158 4.50 0.70 11.21
CA GLU A 158 3.58 1.00 12.30
C GLU A 158 2.11 0.86 11.86
N TYR A 159 1.49 -0.21 12.36
CA TYR A 159 0.06 -0.47 12.26
C TYR A 159 -0.75 0.77 12.65
N GLY A 160 -1.70 1.13 11.80
CA GLY A 160 -2.48 2.35 11.93
C GLY A 160 -3.28 2.42 13.24
N ALA A 161 -3.56 3.66 13.66
CA ALA A 161 -4.48 3.98 14.76
C ALA A 161 -5.91 3.43 14.55
N CYS A 162 -6.24 3.02 13.34
CA CYS A 162 -7.49 2.40 12.96
C CYS A 162 -7.22 1.21 12.02
N ARG A 163 -8.07 0.19 12.08
CA ARG A 163 -8.08 -0.95 11.15
C ARG A 163 -9.44 -1.05 10.49
N ILE A 164 -9.46 -1.27 9.18
CA ILE A 164 -10.69 -1.59 8.45
C ILE A 164 -10.80 -3.12 8.39
N HIS A 165 -11.87 -3.67 8.94
CA HIS A 165 -12.12 -5.12 8.97
C HIS A 165 -13.04 -5.57 7.83
N ASN A 166 -14.01 -4.74 7.44
CA ASN A 166 -14.89 -5.03 6.32
C ASN A 166 -15.22 -3.72 5.58
N THR A 167 -15.28 -3.82 4.25
CA THR A 167 -15.64 -2.74 3.34
C THR A 167 -16.83 -3.19 2.49
N ALA A 168 -17.90 -2.41 2.53
CA ALA A 168 -19.07 -2.62 1.70
C ALA A 168 -19.39 -1.37 0.88
N MET A 169 -19.78 -1.54 -0.38
CA MET A 169 -20.14 -0.45 -1.29
C MET A 169 -21.65 -0.36 -1.47
N TRP A 170 -22.17 0.86 -1.64
CA TRP A 170 -23.57 1.09 -1.98
C TRP A 170 -23.82 0.85 -3.47
N VAL A 171 -24.40 -0.29 -3.81
CA VAL A 171 -24.68 -0.71 -5.19
C VAL A 171 -26.15 -1.11 -5.32
N ASN A 172 -26.85 -0.56 -6.32
CA ASN A 172 -28.26 -0.89 -6.61
C ASN A 172 -29.21 -0.76 -5.41
N GLY A 173 -28.99 0.25 -4.55
CA GLY A 173 -29.86 0.55 -3.41
C GLY A 173 -29.60 -0.27 -2.15
N ALA A 174 -28.50 -1.02 -2.09
CA ALA A 174 -28.07 -1.76 -0.90
C ALA A 174 -26.55 -1.72 -0.73
N PHE A 175 -26.07 -1.92 0.49
CA PHE A 175 -24.64 -2.19 0.72
C PHE A 175 -24.33 -3.65 0.39
N ARG A 176 -23.24 -3.88 -0.34
CA ARG A 176 -22.70 -5.21 -0.69
C ARG A 176 -21.26 -5.28 -0.23
N SER A 177 -20.86 -6.37 0.43
CA SER A 177 -19.45 -6.68 0.75
C SER A 177 -18.82 -7.54 -0.35
N ASP A 178 -17.50 -7.74 -0.29
CA ASP A 178 -16.73 -8.51 -1.28
C ASP A 178 -17.24 -9.94 -1.42
N ASP A 179 -17.48 -10.56 -0.26
CA ASP A 179 -18.09 -11.87 -0.17
C ASP A 179 -19.47 -11.97 -0.86
N ASP A 180 -20.24 -10.88 -0.90
CA ASP A 180 -21.57 -10.87 -1.52
C ASP A 180 -21.52 -10.79 -3.05
N LEU A 181 -20.46 -10.19 -3.61
CA LEU A 181 -20.35 -9.96 -5.05
C LEU A 181 -19.71 -11.15 -5.77
N GLY A 182 -18.78 -11.87 -5.13
CA GLY A 182 -18.12 -13.06 -5.67
C GLY A 182 -19.04 -14.26 -5.91
N SER A 183 -20.23 -14.28 -5.30
CA SER A 183 -21.21 -15.37 -5.40
C SER A 183 -22.29 -15.05 -6.43
N ALA A 184 -21.92 -14.77 -7.68
CA ALA A 184 -22.91 -14.85 -8.75
C ALA A 184 -23.47 -16.29 -8.75
N PRO A 185 -24.79 -16.50 -8.67
CA PRO A 185 -25.35 -17.83 -8.62
C PRO A 185 -24.94 -18.57 -9.89
N ASP A 186 -24.19 -19.66 -9.71
CA ASP A 186 -23.69 -20.63 -10.69
C ASP A 186 -24.81 -21.14 -11.62
N GLY A 187 -25.26 -20.26 -12.50
CA GLY A 187 -26.34 -20.49 -13.43
C GLY A 187 -25.77 -20.90 -14.78
N ASN A 188 -25.31 -22.15 -14.87
CA ASN A 188 -24.87 -22.83 -16.09
C ASN A 188 -23.66 -22.20 -16.83
N ALA A 189 -22.45 -22.51 -16.37
CA ALA A 189 -21.24 -22.41 -17.19
C ALA A 189 -20.70 -23.82 -17.50
N GLU A 190 -21.43 -24.56 -18.34
CA GLU A 190 -20.81 -25.58 -19.20
C GLU A 190 -20.45 -24.89 -20.52
N ASP A 191 -19.44 -24.04 -20.52
CA ASP A 191 -18.72 -23.64 -21.73
C ASP A 191 -17.28 -23.33 -21.30
N ASP A 192 -16.44 -24.34 -21.49
CA ASP A 192 -15.01 -24.30 -21.30
C ASP A 192 -14.37 -23.28 -22.27
N ASP A 193 -13.36 -22.55 -21.79
CA ASP A 193 -12.28 -21.86 -22.55
C ASP A 193 -12.28 -20.31 -22.60
N ASP A 194 -13.24 -19.60 -22.03
CA ASP A 194 -13.18 -18.13 -22.01
C ASP A 194 -12.34 -17.60 -20.84
N GLU A 195 -11.06 -17.39 -21.14
CA GLU A 195 -10.26 -16.22 -20.79
C GLU A 195 -10.51 -15.64 -19.38
N PHE A 196 -9.81 -16.23 -18.38
CA PHE A 196 -9.36 -15.60 -17.11
C PHE A 196 -10.05 -14.25 -16.77
N ASP A 197 -11.36 -14.29 -16.50
CA ASP A 197 -12.07 -13.15 -15.93
C ASP A 197 -11.66 -13.12 -14.46
N ASP A 198 -10.70 -12.25 -14.15
CA ASP A 198 -9.89 -12.21 -12.94
C ASP A 198 -10.66 -11.78 -11.67
N GLY A 199 -11.98 -11.97 -11.65
CA GLY A 199 -12.78 -11.92 -10.42
C GLY A 199 -12.67 -10.60 -9.67
N GLU A 200 -12.38 -9.48 -10.34
CA GLU A 200 -12.34 -8.13 -9.78
C GLU A 200 -13.77 -7.62 -9.45
N LEU A 201 -14.52 -8.31 -8.58
CA LEU A 201 -15.88 -7.93 -8.22
C LEU A 201 -15.94 -6.79 -7.20
N PHE A 202 -14.88 -6.57 -6.42
CA PHE A 202 -14.61 -5.29 -5.71
C PHE A 202 -13.76 -4.30 -6.52
N GLY A 203 -13.78 -4.49 -7.84
CA GLY A 203 -12.91 -3.86 -8.81
C GLY A 203 -12.89 -2.33 -8.79
N LYS A 204 -11.75 -1.82 -9.23
CA LYS A 204 -11.47 -0.49 -9.77
C LYS A 204 -12.72 0.39 -10.00
N VAL A 205 -13.15 1.12 -8.97
CA VAL A 205 -14.28 2.05 -9.05
C VAL A 205 -13.83 3.42 -9.55
N THR A 206 -14.75 4.17 -10.15
CA THR A 206 -14.51 5.57 -10.55
C THR A 206 -15.52 6.50 -9.85
N GLY A 207 -15.16 7.78 -9.74
CA GLY A 207 -16.07 8.81 -9.24
C GLY A 207 -16.47 8.67 -7.77
N GLU A 208 -17.60 9.29 -7.42
CA GLU A 208 -18.16 9.29 -6.07
C GLU A 208 -18.62 7.89 -5.66
N GLN A 209 -18.23 7.46 -4.46
CA GLN A 209 -18.63 6.18 -3.90
C GLN A 209 -19.10 6.33 -2.47
N ARG A 210 -20.22 5.67 -2.12
CA ARG A 210 -20.69 5.56 -0.74
C ARG A 210 -20.29 4.20 -0.18
N LEU A 211 -19.56 4.24 0.92
CA LEU A 211 -18.96 3.10 1.58
C LEU A 211 -19.53 2.92 2.97
N ARG A 212 -19.58 1.66 3.41
CA ARG A 212 -19.79 1.27 4.79
C ARG A 212 -18.59 0.45 5.24
N LEU A 213 -17.91 0.96 6.26
CA LEU A 213 -16.68 0.38 6.79
C LEU A 213 -16.94 -0.12 8.21
N LEU A 214 -16.53 -1.35 8.51
CA LEU A 214 -16.42 -1.82 9.89
C LEU A 214 -15.00 -1.55 10.37
N ILE A 215 -14.84 -0.63 11.33
CA ILE A 215 -13.54 -0.12 11.73
C ILE A 215 -13.25 -0.39 13.21
N GLY A 216 -12.01 -0.74 13.52
CA GLY A 216 -11.49 -0.92 14.88
C GLY A 216 -10.48 0.18 15.21
N VAL A 217 -10.84 1.08 16.12
CA VAL A 217 -10.08 2.30 16.44
C VAL A 217 -9.41 2.17 17.80
N LEU A 218 -8.13 2.55 17.90
CA LEU A 218 -7.43 2.56 19.18
C LEU A 218 -8.10 3.55 20.18
N PRO A 219 -8.04 3.27 21.50
CA PRO A 219 -8.67 4.12 22.51
C PRO A 219 -8.20 5.58 22.52
N ASN A 220 -6.96 5.84 22.09
CA ASN A 220 -6.34 7.16 22.05
C ASN A 220 -6.51 7.89 20.69
N ALA A 221 -7.17 7.28 19.71
CA ALA A 221 -7.38 7.87 18.40
C ALA A 221 -8.85 8.29 18.23
N ASP A 222 -9.13 9.57 18.48
CA ASP A 222 -10.46 10.16 18.30
C ASP A 222 -10.60 10.92 16.98
N THR A 223 -9.49 11.28 16.35
CA THR A 223 -9.48 11.92 15.03
C THR A 223 -8.67 11.11 14.04
N LEU A 224 -9.30 10.75 12.93
CA LEU A 224 -8.71 10.00 11.84
C LEU A 224 -8.78 10.81 10.53
N LYS A 225 -7.97 10.38 9.56
CA LYS A 225 -8.06 10.80 8.15
C LYS A 225 -7.92 9.59 7.25
N PHE A 226 -8.45 9.66 6.04
CA PHE A 226 -8.26 8.62 5.06
C PHE A 226 -6.87 8.70 4.46
N ALA A 227 -6.31 7.54 4.15
CA ALA A 227 -5.12 7.40 3.33
C ALA A 227 -5.40 6.42 2.19
N TYR A 228 -4.81 6.68 1.03
CA TYR A 228 -4.87 5.82 -0.14
C TYR A 228 -3.55 5.90 -0.87
N CYS A 229 -2.77 4.82 -0.82
CA CYS A 229 -1.36 4.82 -1.21
C CYS A 229 -0.57 5.94 -0.50
N PHE A 230 -0.14 6.98 -1.24
CA PHE A 230 0.64 8.11 -0.72
C PHE A 230 -0.19 9.35 -0.39
N GLU A 231 -1.47 9.34 -0.72
CA GLU A 231 -2.36 10.48 -0.53
C GLU A 231 -3.13 10.36 0.77
N GLN A 232 -3.34 11.49 1.44
CA GLN A 232 -4.16 11.58 2.65
C GLN A 232 -5.21 12.66 2.47
N PHE A 233 -6.43 12.38 2.88
CA PHE A 233 -7.56 13.26 2.65
C PHE A 233 -8.68 13.04 3.67
N GLY A 234 -9.56 14.02 3.77
CA GLY A 234 -10.70 13.97 4.68
C GLY A 234 -10.34 13.95 6.18
N ARG A 235 -11.35 14.14 7.01
CA ARG A 235 -11.25 14.06 8.47
C ARG A 235 -12.49 13.37 9.03
N VAL A 236 -12.29 12.37 9.87
CA VAL A 236 -13.36 11.67 10.59
C VAL A 236 -13.11 11.81 12.08
N ASP A 237 -14.08 12.38 12.79
CA ASP A 237 -14.07 12.43 14.26
C ASP A 237 -14.88 11.24 14.81
N VAL A 238 -14.22 10.40 15.60
CA VAL A 238 -14.79 9.18 16.19
C VAL A 238 -15.23 9.47 17.61
N PRO A 239 -16.47 9.09 18.01
CA PRO A 239 -16.95 9.27 19.38
C PRO A 239 -16.03 8.61 20.40
N ARG A 240 -15.91 9.21 21.59
CA ARG A 240 -15.18 8.61 22.72
C ARG A 240 -15.98 7.50 23.40
#